data_AF-A0A6V8KIR9-F1
#
_entry.id   AF-A0A6V8KIR9-F1
#
_cell.length_a   1.000
_cell.length_b   1.000
_cell.length_c   1.000
_cell.angle_alpha   90.00
_cell.angle_beta   90.00
_cell.angle_gamma   90.00
#
_symmetry.space_group_name_H-M   'P 1'
#
loop_
_entity.id
_entity.type
_entity.pdbx_description
1 polymer ?
#
loop_
_entity_poly.entity_id
_entity_poly.type
_entity_poly.pdbx_seq_one_letter_code
_entity_poly.pdbx_strand_id
1 'polypeptide(L)'
;MGDDTEADEPGRVLRPEAMVLPDEALIPPTRVIQPPPNRFTHRLAVDEMYRFAGSSPGDDPDGVLAAGTPVVLLVDGKELCRVVDPQGRYVEVRAASLRPLDR
;
A
#
# COMPACT_ATOMS: atom_id res chain seq x y z
N MET A 1 32.41 12.34 -43.97
CA MET A 1 33.05 13.17 -42.93
C MET A 1 31.93 14.02 -42.33
N GLY A 2 31.43 13.84 -41.11
CA GLY A 2 31.75 12.88 -40.06
C GLY A 2 30.51 12.05 -39.68
N ASP A 3 30.81 10.87 -39.18
CA ASP A 3 29.92 9.93 -38.52
C ASP A 3 29.90 10.35 -37.04
N ASP A 4 28.77 10.85 -36.55
CA ASP A 4 28.54 11.04 -35.12
C ASP A 4 27.42 10.10 -34.69
N THR A 5 27.73 8.80 -34.72
CA THR A 5 26.99 7.79 -33.96
C THR A 5 27.32 8.00 -32.49
N GLU A 6 26.52 8.83 -31.79
CA GLU A 6 26.59 9.00 -30.35
C GLU A 6 26.21 7.66 -29.69
N ALA A 7 27.22 6.97 -29.18
CA ALA A 7 27.07 5.66 -28.56
C ALA A 7 26.18 5.76 -27.31
N ASP A 8 25.14 4.92 -27.26
CA ASP A 8 24.28 4.71 -26.11
C ASP A 8 25.13 4.20 -24.93
N GLU A 9 25.56 5.10 -24.05
CA GLU A 9 26.31 4.75 -22.84
C GLU A 9 25.37 3.98 -21.89
N PRO A 10 25.66 2.70 -21.55
CA PRO A 10 24.85 1.93 -20.62
C PRO A 10 24.93 2.57 -19.22
N GLY A 11 23.88 3.28 -18.83
CA GLY A 11 23.78 3.94 -17.53
C GLY A 11 23.15 5.34 -17.52
N ARG A 12 22.84 5.93 -18.69
CA ARG A 12 22.10 7.19 -18.74
C ARG A 12 20.61 6.96 -18.47
N VAL A 13 20.19 7.18 -17.22
CA VAL A 13 18.77 7.24 -16.88
C VAL A 13 18.24 8.62 -17.24
N LEU A 14 17.54 8.74 -18.36
CA LEU A 14 16.84 9.98 -18.71
C LEU A 14 15.67 10.19 -17.74
N ARG A 15 15.51 11.42 -17.25
CA ARG A 15 14.37 11.76 -16.40
C ARG A 15 13.08 11.61 -17.23
N PRO A 16 12.08 10.86 -16.76
CA PRO A 16 10.79 10.78 -17.44
C PRO A 16 10.14 12.16 -17.58
N GLU A 17 9.39 12.35 -18.66
CA GLU A 17 8.55 13.55 -18.81
C GLU A 17 7.53 13.62 -17.68
N ALA A 18 7.31 14.84 -17.17
CA ALA A 18 6.34 15.06 -16.11
C ALA A 18 4.92 14.97 -16.68
N MET A 19 4.11 14.07 -16.14
CA MET A 19 2.69 13.92 -16.47
C MET A 19 1.85 14.11 -15.21
N VAL A 20 0.73 14.81 -15.35
CA VAL A 20 -0.29 14.92 -14.30
C VAL A 20 -1.13 13.65 -14.35
N LEU A 21 -1.23 12.95 -13.21
CA LEU A 21 -2.08 11.78 -13.09
C LEU A 21 -3.54 12.20 -12.97
N PRO A 22 -4.48 11.37 -13.48
CA PRO A 22 -5.89 11.70 -13.41
C PRO A 22 -6.43 11.47 -11.99
N ASP A 23 -7.60 12.03 -11.68
CA ASP A 23 -8.17 12.03 -10.33
C ASP A 23 -8.40 10.61 -9.77
N GLU A 24 -8.58 9.61 -10.62
CA GLU A 24 -8.72 8.21 -10.21
C GLU A 24 -7.45 7.64 -9.58
N ALA A 25 -6.29 8.29 -9.78
CA ALA A 25 -5.05 7.95 -9.10
C ALA A 25 -5.02 8.44 -7.64
N LEU A 26 -5.95 9.32 -7.24
CA LEU A 26 -6.07 9.76 -5.86
C LEU A 26 -6.78 8.69 -5.04
N ILE A 27 -6.31 8.45 -3.82
CA ILE A 27 -7.01 7.60 -2.86
C ILE A 27 -8.22 8.39 -2.32
N PRO A 28 -9.47 7.91 -2.51
CA PRO A 28 -10.65 8.55 -1.96
C PRO A 28 -10.56 8.80 -0.45
N PRO A 29 -11.08 9.92 0.08
CA PRO A 29 -11.06 10.21 1.52
C PRO A 29 -11.73 9.14 2.37
N THR A 30 -12.72 8.42 1.83
CA THR A 30 -13.40 7.30 2.49
C THR A 30 -12.49 6.10 2.77
N ARG A 31 -11.32 6.04 2.12
CA ARG A 31 -10.31 4.98 2.28
C ARG A 31 -9.18 5.37 3.23
N VAL A 32 -9.23 6.57 3.82
CA VAL A 32 -8.22 7.07 4.75
C VAL A 32 -8.88 7.59 6.02
N ILE A 33 -8.50 7.05 7.17
CA ILE A 33 -8.89 7.55 8.48
C ILE A 33 -8.01 8.75 8.83
N GLN A 34 -8.68 9.86 9.18
CA GLN A 34 -8.05 11.10 9.63
C GLN A 34 -8.62 11.50 11.00
N PRO A 35 -7.78 11.81 12.01
CA PRO A 35 -6.32 11.67 11.98
C PRO A 35 -5.88 10.19 11.95
N PRO A 36 -4.64 9.90 11.51
CA PRO A 36 -4.09 8.55 11.60
C PRO A 36 -4.05 8.05 13.06
N PRO A 37 -4.18 6.73 13.27
CA PRO A 37 -4.17 6.15 14.61
C PRO A 37 -2.80 6.31 15.29
N ASN A 38 -2.82 6.49 16.61
CA ASN A 38 -1.62 6.59 17.44
C ASN A 38 -1.42 5.41 18.42
N ARG A 39 -2.33 4.43 18.39
CA ARG A 39 -2.28 3.19 19.17
C ARG A 39 -2.66 2.02 18.28
N PHE A 40 -1.86 0.97 18.31
CA PHE A 40 -2.01 -0.20 17.45
C PHE A 40 -2.37 -1.43 18.27
N THR A 41 -3.07 -2.39 17.66
CA THR A 41 -3.51 -3.62 18.33
C THR A 41 -2.81 -4.86 17.79
N HIS A 42 -2.35 -4.81 16.54
CA HIS A 42 -1.74 -5.93 15.84
C HIS A 42 -0.51 -5.47 15.05
N ARG A 43 0.21 -6.45 14.51
CA ARG A 43 1.33 -6.28 13.60
C ARG A 43 1.25 -7.32 12.49
N LEU A 44 1.72 -6.95 11.30
CA LEU A 44 1.89 -7.93 10.22
C LEU A 44 3.06 -8.88 10.49
N ALA A 45 2.82 -10.17 10.35
CA ALA A 45 3.84 -11.22 10.49
C ALA A 45 4.67 -11.41 9.22
N VAL A 46 4.12 -11.05 8.07
CA VAL A 46 4.71 -11.21 6.73
C VAL A 46 4.39 -9.97 5.90
N ASP A 47 5.10 -9.81 4.78
CA ASP A 47 4.68 -8.86 3.75
C ASP A 47 3.32 -9.30 3.21
N GLU A 48 2.31 -8.42 3.33
CA GLU A 48 0.93 -8.75 3.00
C GLU A 48 0.40 -7.78 1.95
N MET A 49 -0.13 -8.35 0.89
CA MET A 49 -0.88 -7.60 -0.11
C MET A 49 -2.14 -7.03 0.54
N TYR A 50 -2.45 -5.77 0.25
CA TYR A 50 -3.66 -5.15 0.76
C TYR A 50 -4.53 -4.63 -0.37
N ARG A 51 -5.81 -4.50 -0.06
CA ARG A 51 -6.77 -3.72 -0.85
C ARG A 51 -7.41 -2.69 0.04
N PHE A 52 -7.83 -1.55 -0.47
CA PHE A 52 -8.66 -0.66 0.31
C PHE A 52 -10.02 -1.31 0.59
N ALA A 53 -10.51 -1.15 1.81
CA ALA A 53 -11.76 -1.77 2.24
C ALA A 53 -12.94 -1.31 1.36
N GLY A 54 -13.76 -2.27 0.94
CA GLY A 54 -14.91 -2.02 0.04
C GLY A 54 -14.56 -2.00 -1.46
N SER A 55 -13.34 -2.36 -1.83
CA SER A 55 -13.00 -2.68 -3.24
C SER A 55 -13.67 -3.98 -3.70
N SER A 56 -13.88 -4.15 -4.99
CA SER A 56 -14.59 -5.33 -5.52
C SER A 56 -13.72 -6.58 -5.42
N PRO A 57 -14.30 -7.76 -5.10
CA PRO A 57 -13.56 -9.01 -5.13
C PRO A 57 -13.16 -9.34 -6.58
N GLY A 58 -11.85 -9.37 -6.84
CA GLY A 58 -11.28 -9.68 -8.16
C GLY A 58 -10.21 -8.71 -8.63
N ASP A 59 -10.15 -7.51 -8.06
CA ASP A 59 -9.17 -6.48 -8.43
C ASP A 59 -7.74 -6.86 -7.97
N ASP A 60 -6.73 -6.37 -8.69
CA ASP A 60 -5.34 -6.45 -8.24
C ASP A 60 -5.17 -5.79 -6.87
N PRO A 61 -4.20 -6.23 -6.05
CA PRO A 61 -3.92 -5.57 -4.78
C PRO A 61 -3.46 -4.13 -5.00
N ASP A 62 -3.97 -3.21 -4.17
CA ASP A 62 -3.59 -1.78 -4.20
C ASP A 62 -2.14 -1.56 -3.74
N GLY A 63 -1.57 -2.53 -3.03
CA GLY A 63 -0.15 -2.53 -2.67
C GLY A 63 0.23 -3.63 -1.69
N VAL A 64 1.39 -3.45 -1.07
CA VAL A 64 1.94 -4.35 -0.05
C VAL A 64 2.24 -3.55 1.21
N LEU A 65 1.80 -4.07 2.36
CA LEU A 65 2.26 -3.65 3.67
C LEU A 65 3.40 -4.56 4.11
N ALA A 66 4.47 -3.97 4.62
CA ALA A 66 5.64 -4.73 5.04
C ALA A 66 5.39 -5.55 6.31
N ALA A 67 6.11 -6.66 6.45
CA ALA A 67 6.22 -7.38 7.71
C ALA A 67 6.67 -6.42 8.82
N GLY A 68 6.07 -6.56 9.99
CA GLY A 68 6.34 -5.69 11.12
C GLY A 68 5.54 -4.40 11.16
N THR A 69 4.79 -4.04 10.11
CA THR A 69 3.91 -2.86 10.13
C THR A 69 2.87 -3.01 11.25
N PRO A 70 2.82 -2.06 12.21
CA PRO A 70 1.80 -2.06 13.26
C PRO A 70 0.48 -1.53 12.68
N VAL A 71 -0.63 -2.17 13.04
CA VAL A 71 -1.95 -1.84 12.53
C VAL A 71 -3.01 -1.86 13.64
N VAL A 72 -4.09 -1.13 13.41
CA VAL A 72 -5.31 -1.22 14.24
C VAL A 72 -6.28 -2.16 13.56
N LEU A 73 -6.62 -3.27 14.20
CA LEU A 73 -7.75 -4.12 13.79
C LEU A 73 -9.07 -3.41 14.11
N LEU A 74 -9.88 -3.12 13.09
CA LEU A 74 -11.20 -2.50 13.24
C LEU A 74 -12.35 -3.50 13.04
N VAL A 75 -12.20 -4.40 12.06
CA VAL A 75 -13.18 -5.46 11.81
C VAL A 75 -12.44 -6.78 11.78
N ASP A 76 -12.79 -7.66 12.72
CA ASP A 76 -12.32 -9.04 12.77
C ASP A 76 -13.15 -9.89 11.80
N GLY A 77 -12.46 -10.65 10.95
CA GLY A 77 -13.08 -11.51 9.96
C GLY A 77 -12.30 -12.82 9.84
N LYS A 78 -12.99 -13.88 9.42
CA LYS A 78 -12.41 -15.23 9.40
C LYS A 78 -11.21 -15.37 8.46
N GLU A 79 -11.30 -14.74 7.28
CA GLU A 79 -10.27 -14.84 6.24
C GLU A 79 -9.60 -13.49 5.99
N LEU A 80 -10.42 -12.42 5.90
CA LEU A 80 -9.98 -11.05 5.70
C LEU A 80 -10.40 -10.19 6.89
N CYS A 81 -9.47 -9.39 7.37
CA CYS A 81 -9.67 -8.41 8.42
C CYS A 81 -9.57 -7.01 7.83
N ARG A 82 -10.28 -6.05 8.42
CA ARG A 82 -10.12 -4.63 8.08
C ARG A 82 -9.26 -3.95 9.13
N VAL A 83 -8.19 -3.33 8.65
CA VAL A 83 -7.17 -2.72 9.49
C VAL A 83 -6.85 -1.30 9.06
N VAL A 84 -6.21 -0.55 9.95
CA VAL A 84 -5.71 0.79 9.67
C VAL A 84 -4.21 0.83 9.95
N ASP A 85 -3.43 1.27 8.95
CA ASP A 85 -1.99 1.42 9.06
C ASP A 85 -1.59 2.76 9.73
N PRO A 86 -0.29 3.00 10.01
CA PRO A 86 0.16 4.25 10.64
C PRO A 86 -0.07 5.51 9.79
N GLN A 87 -0.37 5.37 8.50
CA GLN A 87 -0.69 6.46 7.58
C GLN A 87 -2.20 6.71 7.50
N GLY A 88 -3.01 5.93 8.24
CA GLY A 88 -4.46 6.03 8.23
C GLY A 88 -5.12 5.25 7.09
N ARG A 89 -4.40 4.48 6.27
CA ARG A 89 -5.01 3.73 5.17
C ARG A 89 -5.92 2.65 5.73
N TYR A 90 -7.17 2.66 5.32
CA TYR A 90 -8.17 1.67 5.73
C TYR A 90 -8.25 0.53 4.71
N VAL A 91 -7.68 -0.62 5.08
CA VAL A 91 -7.36 -1.70 4.14
C VAL A 91 -7.79 -3.06 4.64
N GLU A 92 -7.97 -3.98 3.72
CA GLU A 92 -8.24 -5.40 3.93
C GLU A 92 -6.94 -6.19 3.77
N VAL A 93 -6.67 -7.06 4.75
CA VAL A 93 -5.52 -7.98 4.78
C VAL A 93 -5.98 -9.35 5.28
N ARG A 94 -5.22 -10.41 4.99
CA ARG A 94 -5.53 -11.74 5.51
C ARG A 94 -5.41 -11.80 7.04
N ALA A 95 -6.37 -12.43 7.69
CA ALA A 95 -6.36 -12.67 9.13
C ALA A 95 -5.10 -13.46 9.56
N ALA A 96 -4.68 -14.43 8.75
CA ALA A 96 -3.50 -15.25 8.99
C ALA A 96 -2.19 -14.44 9.08
N SER A 97 -2.16 -13.25 8.47
CA SER A 97 -0.99 -12.36 8.42
C SER A 97 -0.89 -11.45 9.64
N LEU A 98 -1.90 -11.42 10.51
CA LEU A 98 -1.93 -10.59 11.71
C LEU A 98 -1.43 -11.34 12.96
N ARG A 99 -0.68 -10.64 13.80
CA ARG A 99 -0.34 -11.07 15.16
C ARG A 99 -0.72 -9.97 16.15
N PRO A 100 -1.37 -10.31 17.28
CA PRO A 100 -1.62 -9.34 18.34
C PRO A 100 -0.30 -8.72 18.83
N LEU A 101 -0.34 -7.44 19.20
CA LEU A 101 0.77 -6.82 19.93
C LEU A 101 0.66 -7.19 21.41
N ASP A 102 1.74 -7.70 21.98
CA ASP A 102 1.88 -7.85 23.42
C ASP A 102 1.82 -6.47 24.07
N ARG A 103 0.99 -6.32 25.11
CA ARG A 103 0.75 -5.07 25.83
C ARG A 103 1.78 -4.80 26.91
#